data_AF-A0A451CIH9-F1
#
_entry.id   AF-A0A451CIH9-F1
#
_cell.length_a   1.000
_cell.length_b   1.000
_cell.length_c   1.000
_cell.angle_alpha   90.00
_cell.angle_beta   90.00
_cell.angle_gamma   90.00
#
_symmetry.space_group_name_H-M   'P 1'
#
loop_
_entity.id
_entity.type
_entity.pdbx_description
1 polymer ?
#
loop_
_entity_poly.entity_id
_entity_poly.type
_entity_poly.pdbx_seq_one_letter_code
_entity_poly.pdbx_strand_id
1 'polypeptide(L)'
;MDHDGYVHDAAFSTDASRILTWSGNTAHLWDLSVDYDFPLEHLSLQVEVMTGTTMNDHGAVSALSAQEWKRKKQLYDRIAKNHAAKCRYKANRYLEKHDAH
;
A
#
# COMPACT_ATOMS: atom_id res chain seq x y z
N MET A 1 6.85 9.90 10.52
CA MET A 1 6.01 10.12 9.33
C MET A 1 4.60 9.82 9.79
N ASP A 2 4.14 10.77 10.58
CA ASP A 2 2.88 10.83 11.29
C ASP A 2 2.29 12.17 10.87
N HIS A 3 0.98 12.26 10.67
CA HIS A 3 0.34 13.51 10.32
C HIS A 3 0.03 14.27 11.62
N ASP A 4 0.82 15.28 11.96
CA ASP A 4 0.60 16.14 13.14
C ASP A 4 -0.57 17.14 12.97
N GLY A 5 -1.52 16.91 12.05
CA GLY A 5 -2.66 17.78 11.82
C GLY A 5 -3.89 17.05 11.26
N TYR A 6 -5.09 17.56 11.59
CA TYR A 6 -6.36 17.06 11.06
C TYR A 6 -6.27 16.92 9.53
N VAL A 7 -6.57 15.72 9.01
CA VAL A 7 -6.75 15.52 7.56
C VAL A 7 -7.95 16.37 7.15
N HIS A 8 -7.74 17.29 6.21
CA HIS A 8 -8.80 18.22 5.81
C HIS A 8 -9.81 17.55 4.90
N ASP A 9 -9.35 16.66 4.01
CA ASP A 9 -10.23 15.98 3.05
C ASP A 9 -9.51 14.83 2.31
N ALA A 10 -10.26 14.06 1.54
CA ALA A 10 -9.77 13.02 0.64
C ALA A 10 -10.59 12.94 -0.67
N ALA A 11 -9.90 12.66 -1.78
CA ALA A 11 -10.53 12.50 -3.09
C ALA A 11 -10.07 11.20 -3.76
N PHE A 12 -10.99 10.54 -4.46
CA PHE A 12 -10.68 9.37 -5.30
C PHE A 12 -10.38 9.82 -6.74
N SER A 13 -9.50 9.10 -7.43
CA SER A 13 -9.40 9.19 -8.90
C SER A 13 -10.68 8.65 -9.56
N THR A 14 -10.97 9.09 -10.78
CA THR A 14 -12.19 8.72 -11.53
C THR A 14 -12.35 7.21 -11.72
N ASP A 15 -11.23 6.49 -11.83
CA ASP A 15 -11.16 5.04 -11.96
C ASP A 15 -11.06 4.30 -10.61
N ALA A 16 -11.12 5.03 -9.49
CA ALA A 16 -10.94 4.55 -8.12
C ALA A 16 -9.60 3.81 -7.86
N SER A 17 -8.61 3.96 -8.75
CA SER A 17 -7.30 3.34 -8.58
C SER A 17 -6.41 4.10 -7.60
N ARG A 18 -6.77 5.33 -7.21
CA ARG A 18 -5.96 6.17 -6.32
C ARG A 18 -6.80 6.96 -5.33
N ILE A 19 -6.21 7.24 -4.18
CA ILE A 19 -6.74 8.16 -3.16
C ILE A 19 -5.73 9.29 -2.98
N LEU A 20 -6.19 10.53 -3.04
CA LEU A 20 -5.45 11.72 -2.63
C LEU A 20 -5.95 12.14 -1.25
N THR A 21 -5.07 12.19 -0.25
CA THR A 21 -5.37 12.77 1.07
C THR A 21 -4.51 14.02 1.28
N TRP A 22 -5.02 15.04 1.95
CA TRP A 22 -4.22 16.23 2.25
C TRP A 22 -4.52 16.85 3.62
N SER A 23 -3.49 17.46 4.21
CA SER A 23 -3.51 18.14 5.50
C SER A 23 -2.54 19.32 5.46
N GLY A 24 -2.99 20.54 5.75
CA GLY A 24 -2.18 21.75 5.63
C GLY A 24 -1.51 21.86 4.25
N ASN A 25 -0.17 21.86 4.24
CA ASN A 25 0.66 21.94 3.04
C ASN A 25 1.15 20.58 2.51
N THR A 26 0.67 19.46 3.08
CA THR A 26 1.10 18.12 2.71
C THR A 26 -0.03 17.37 2.04
N ALA A 27 0.25 16.73 0.90
CA ALA A 27 -0.68 15.81 0.24
C ALA A 27 0.01 14.46 0.01
N HIS A 28 -0.74 13.36 0.18
CA HIS A 28 -0.30 12.00 -0.13
C HIS A 28 -1.18 11.39 -1.18
N LEU A 29 -0.54 10.74 -2.16
CA LEU A 29 -1.23 9.99 -3.20
C LEU A 29 -0.99 8.49 -2.99
N TRP A 30 -2.06 7.80 -2.64
CA TRP A 30 -2.13 6.36 -2.44
C TRP A 30 -2.55 5.70 -3.75
N ASP A 31 -1.86 4.63 -4.16
CA ASP A 31 -2.22 3.84 -5.32
C ASP A 31 -2.79 2.50 -4.84
N LEU A 32 -3.98 2.14 -5.31
CA LEU A 32 -4.70 0.92 -4.96
C LEU A 32 -4.60 -0.12 -6.08
N SER A 33 -3.77 0.12 -7.10
CA SER A 33 -3.51 -0.86 -8.15
C SER A 33 -3.09 -2.20 -7.56
N VAL A 34 -3.83 -3.26 -7.91
CA VAL A 34 -3.50 -4.61 -7.50
C VAL A 34 -2.58 -5.23 -8.54
N ASP A 35 -1.47 -5.78 -8.07
CA ASP A 35 -0.65 -6.69 -8.85
C ASP A 35 -1.33 -8.05 -8.92
N TYR A 36 -1.97 -8.34 -10.05
CA TYR A 36 -2.71 -9.59 -10.27
C TYR A 36 -1.79 -10.81 -10.48
N ASP A 37 -0.49 -10.62 -10.67
CA ASP A 37 0.51 -11.69 -10.81
C ASP A 37 1.37 -11.83 -9.55
N PHE A 38 1.06 -11.09 -8.48
CA PHE A 38 1.81 -11.14 -7.23
C PHE A 38 1.83 -12.58 -6.67
N PRO A 39 2.99 -13.06 -6.16
CA PRO A 39 3.10 -14.45 -5.74
C PRO A 39 2.05 -14.83 -4.69
N LEU A 40 1.27 -15.88 -4.95
CA LEU A 40 0.12 -16.28 -4.12
C LEU A 40 0.54 -16.59 -2.67
N GLU A 41 1.76 -17.06 -2.45
CA GLU A 41 2.34 -17.28 -1.13
C GLU A 41 2.48 -16.00 -0.29
N HIS A 42 2.34 -14.83 -0.91
CA HIS A 42 2.44 -13.51 -0.29
C HIS A 42 1.13 -12.71 -0.36
N LEU A 43 0.02 -13.34 -0.77
CA LEU A 43 -1.28 -12.67 -0.92
C LEU A 43 -1.76 -12.06 0.41
N SER A 44 -1.61 -12.77 1.54
CA SER A 44 -1.95 -12.22 2.85
C SER A 44 -1.14 -10.95 3.15
N LEU A 45 0.17 -10.96 2.89
CA LEU A 45 1.03 -9.79 3.11
C LEU A 45 0.59 -8.59 2.26
N GLN A 46 0.20 -8.83 1.00
CA GLN A 46 -0.33 -7.79 0.11
C GLN A 46 -1.60 -7.17 0.68
N VAL A 47 -2.59 -7.99 1.06
CA VAL A 47 -3.85 -7.52 1.63
C VAL A 47 -3.60 -6.73 2.91
N GLU A 48 -2.80 -7.26 3.83
CA GLU A 48 -2.50 -6.62 5.11
C GLU A 48 -1.83 -5.26 4.94
N VAL A 49 -0.91 -5.12 3.98
CA VAL A 49 -0.23 -3.86 3.68
C VAL A 49 -1.18 -2.86 3.02
N MET A 50 -2.02 -3.32 2.08
CA MET A 50 -2.97 -2.46 1.36
C MET A 50 -4.06 -1.91 2.28
N THR A 51 -4.61 -2.74 3.17
CA THR A 51 -5.74 -2.35 4.03
C THR A 51 -5.30 -1.83 5.38
N GLY A 52 -4.03 -2.01 5.76
CA GLY A 52 -3.56 -1.66 7.10
C GLY A 52 -4.16 -2.54 8.20
N THR A 53 -4.65 -3.72 7.86
CA THR A 53 -5.30 -4.65 8.80
C THR A 53 -4.60 -6.01 8.81
N THR A 54 -4.86 -6.81 9.84
CA THR A 54 -4.45 -8.21 9.94
C THR A 54 -5.68 -9.06 10.21
N MET A 55 -5.63 -10.33 9.81
CA MET A 55 -6.68 -11.30 10.12
C MET A 55 -6.07 -12.47 10.88
N ASN A 56 -6.69 -12.89 11.98
CA ASN A 56 -6.27 -14.08 12.70
C ASN A 56 -6.93 -15.34 12.11
N ASP A 57 -6.55 -16.51 12.62
CA ASP A 57 -7.06 -17.81 12.15
C ASP A 57 -8.56 -18.03 12.39
N HIS A 58 -9.20 -17.15 13.18
CA HIS A 58 -10.64 -17.14 13.40
C HIS A 58 -11.40 -16.18 12.48
N GLY A 59 -10.71 -15.51 11.56
CA GLY A 59 -11.29 -14.54 10.64
C GLY A 59 -11.55 -13.16 11.25
N ALA A 60 -11.09 -12.91 12.49
CA ALA A 60 -11.24 -11.59 13.10
C ALA A 60 -10.23 -10.61 12.49
N VAL A 61 -10.74 -9.48 11.99
CA VAL A 61 -9.94 -8.41 11.38
C VAL A 61 -9.62 -7.34 12.43
N SER A 62 -8.36 -6.94 12.54
CA SER A 62 -7.91 -5.84 13.39
C SER A 62 -6.93 -4.92 12.67
N ALA A 63 -6.81 -3.68 13.11
CA ALA A 63 -5.83 -2.74 12.57
C ALA A 63 -4.40 -3.15 12.95
N LEU A 64 -3.46 -3.03 12.00
CA LEU A 64 -2.04 -3.13 12.29
C LEU A 64 -1.58 -1.92 13.09
N SER A 65 -0.67 -2.12 14.05
CA SER A 65 0.06 -0.99 14.61
C SER A 65 0.95 -0.34 13.54
N ALA A 66 1.26 0.95 13.72
CA ALA A 66 2.13 1.67 12.79
C ALA A 66 3.51 1.02 12.62
N GLN A 67 4.03 0.34 13.66
CA GLN A 67 5.31 -0.35 13.58
C GLN A 67 5.20 -1.68 12.81
N GLU A 68 4.15 -2.47 13.06
CA GLU A 68 3.91 -3.71 12.32
C GLU A 68 3.67 -3.43 10.85
N TRP A 69 2.84 -2.43 10.52
CA TRP A 69 2.59 -2.04 9.15
C TRP A 69 3.87 -1.63 8.44
N LYS A 70 4.74 -0.82 9.06
CA LYS A 70 6.04 -0.45 8.46
C LYS A 70 6.92 -1.66 8.16
N ARG A 71 7.00 -2.64 9.07
CA ARG A 71 7.78 -3.88 8.87
C ARG A 71 7.21 -4.72 7.73
N LYS A 72 5.89 -4.92 7.71
CA LYS A 72 5.19 -5.65 6.64
C LYS A 72 5.34 -4.94 5.29
N LYS A 73 5.21 -3.61 5.27
CA LYS A 73 5.41 -2.79 4.08
C LYS A 73 6.82 -2.92 3.49
N GLN A 74 7.85 -2.89 4.34
CA GLN A 74 9.24 -3.12 3.89
C GLN A 74 9.43 -4.50 3.26
N LEU A 75 8.85 -5.55 3.85
CA LEU A 75 8.91 -6.91 3.30
C LEU A 75 8.16 -6.98 1.95
N TYR A 76 6.96 -6.41 1.89
CA TYR A 76 6.16 -6.33 0.68
C TYR A 76 6.92 -5.63 -0.45
N ASP A 77 7.53 -4.47 -0.17
CA ASP A 77 8.29 -3.71 -1.16
C ASP A 77 9.47 -4.51 -1.70
N ARG A 78 10.16 -5.30 -0.86
CA ARG A 78 11.25 -6.18 -1.31
C ARG A 78 10.75 -7.28 -2.25
N ILE A 79 9.63 -7.92 -1.90
CA ILE A 79 9.03 -8.99 -2.72
C ILE A 79 8.53 -8.41 -4.05
N ALA A 80 7.82 -7.28 -4.00
CA ALA A 80 7.32 -6.58 -5.18
C ALA A 80 8.47 -6.17 -6.11
N LYS A 81 9.59 -5.66 -5.58
CA LYS A 81 10.80 -5.35 -6.38
C LYS A 81 11.34 -6.58 -7.12
N ASN A 82 11.45 -7.70 -6.42
CA ASN A 82 11.94 -8.94 -7.02
C ASN A 82 10.98 -9.50 -8.07
N HIS A 83 9.67 -9.37 -7.84
CA HIS A 83 8.62 -9.83 -8.75
C HIS A 83 8.50 -8.95 -10.00
N ALA A 84 8.67 -7.64 -9.89
CA ALA A 84 8.46 -6.67 -10.97
C ALA A 84 9.22 -7.00 -12.27
N ALA A 85 10.38 -7.66 -12.19
CA ALA A 85 11.15 -8.10 -13.36
C ALA A 85 10.48 -9.21 -14.17
N LYS A 86 9.58 -9.99 -13.56
CA LYS A 86 8.88 -11.14 -14.16
C LYS A 86 7.37 -10.97 -14.22
N CYS A 87 6.85 -9.89 -13.62
CA CYS A 87 5.44 -9.60 -13.52
C CYS A 87 4.80 -9.41 -14.91
N ARG A 88 3.76 -10.19 -15.18
CA ARG A 88 3.00 -10.09 -16.43
C ARG A 88 2.14 -8.83 -16.50
N TYR A 89 1.61 -8.38 -15.37
CA TYR A 89 0.74 -7.21 -15.28
C TYR A 89 1.49 -6.08 -14.60
N LYS A 90 1.99 -5.10 -15.37
CA LYS A 90 2.71 -3.91 -14.87
C LYS A 90 1.82 -2.94 -14.06
N ALA A 91 0.91 -3.46 -13.25
CA ALA A 91 -0.03 -2.70 -12.45
C ALA A 91 0.66 -2.08 -11.22
N ASN A 92 1.71 -2.70 -10.69
CA ASN A 92 2.31 -2.26 -9.43
C ASN A 92 3.38 -1.17 -9.62
N ARG A 93 2.95 0.06 -9.93
CA ARG A 93 3.83 1.24 -10.02
C ARG A 93 4.35 1.75 -8.67
N TYR A 94 4.10 1.05 -7.56
CA TYR A 94 4.63 1.39 -6.23
C TYR A 94 6.15 1.59 -6.20
N LEU A 95 6.88 0.97 -7.14
CA LEU A 95 8.33 1.03 -7.23
C LEU A 95 8.86 2.19 -8.06
N GLU A 96 8.02 2.84 -8.88
CA GLU A 96 8.43 3.97 -9.72
C GLU A 96 8.58 5.29 -8.90
N LYS A 97 8.16 5.31 -7.63
CA LYS A 97 8.20 6.53 -6.79
C LYS A 97 9.53 6.77 -6.04
N HIS A 98 10.58 5.98 -6.29
CA HIS A 98 11.87 6.19 -5.61
C HIS A 98 12.95 6.91 -6.45
N ASP A 99 12.65 7.30 -7.69
CA ASP A 99 13.60 8.00 -8.57
C ASP A 99 13.17 9.45 -8.86
N ALA A 100 12.80 10.19 -7.80
CA ALA A 100 12.65 11.65 -7.87
C ALA A 100 13.54 12.30 -6.82
N HIS A 101 14.81 12.49 -7.19
CA HIS A 101 15.72 13.49 -6.63
C HIS A 101 16.10 14.47 -7.74
#